data_AF-A0A6J7NLN1-F1
#
_entry.id   AF-A0A6J7NLN1-F1
#
_cell.length_a   1.000
_cell.length_b   1.000
_cell.length_c   1.000
_cell.angle_alpha   90.00
_cell.angle_beta   90.00
_cell.angle_gamma   90.00
#
_symmetry.space_group_name_H-M   'P 1'
#
loop_
_entity.id
_entity.type
_entity.pdbx_description
1 polymer ?
#
loop_
_entity_poly.entity_id
_entity_poly.type
_entity_poly.pdbx_seq_one_letter_code
_entity_poly.pdbx_strand_id
1 'polypeptide(L)'
;MVAELEPIIDQITERFEQPTEFVLPGENRISALLDVARTVVRRSERDCVAATRLGWLEAESQVVPYLNRLADLCWTLARWQEGVFRPARREIVD
;
A
#
# COMPACT_ATOMS: atom_id res chain seq x y z
N MET A 1 -7.00 13.08 -9.22
CA MET A 1 -6.96 11.61 -8.99
C MET A 1 -5.83 11.22 -8.06
N VAL A 2 -4.56 11.39 -8.45
CA VAL A 2 -3.40 11.12 -7.57
C VAL A 2 -3.44 12.04 -6.33
N ALA A 3 -3.57 13.35 -6.56
CA ALA A 3 -3.66 14.37 -5.51
C ALA A 3 -4.87 14.22 -4.58
N GLU A 4 -5.87 13.39 -4.93
CA GLU A 4 -7.00 13.12 -4.04
C GLU A 4 -6.70 12.01 -3.03
N LEU A 5 -5.72 11.14 -3.33
CA LEU A 5 -5.36 10.02 -2.44
C LEU A 5 -4.43 10.47 -1.32
N GLU A 6 -3.56 11.46 -1.56
CA GLU A 6 -2.57 11.92 -0.58
C GLU A 6 -3.24 12.46 0.69
N PRO A 7 -4.22 13.38 0.64
CA PRO A 7 -4.89 13.86 1.86
C PRO A 7 -5.63 12.76 2.62
N ILE A 8 -6.11 11.72 1.92
CA ILE A 8 -6.78 10.58 2.55
C ILE A 8 -5.75 9.73 3.31
N ILE A 9 -4.60 9.45 2.70
CA ILE A 9 -3.49 8.71 3.34
C ILE A 9 -3.01 9.45 4.59
N ASP A 10 -2.83 10.77 4.50
CA ASP A 10 -2.40 11.62 5.62
C ASP A 10 -3.42 11.56 6.77
N GLN A 11 -4.71 11.77 6.48
CA GLN A 11 -5.78 11.71 7.47
C GLN A 11 -5.93 10.37 8.18
N ILE A 12 -5.57 9.26 7.53
CA ILE A 12 -5.62 7.92 8.15
C ILE A 12 -4.34 7.69 8.97
N THR A 13 -3.20 8.14 8.46
CA THR A 13 -1.90 8.06 9.13
C THR A 13 -1.94 8.73 10.50
N GLU A 14 -2.62 9.87 10.63
CA GLU A 14 -2.78 10.58 11.90
C GLU A 14 -3.57 9.80 12.97
N ARG A 15 -4.23 8.69 12.60
CA ARG A 15 -5.12 7.93 13.50
C ARG A 15 -4.43 6.78 14.24
N PHE A 16 -3.18 6.47 13.91
CA PHE A 16 -2.43 5.37 14.53
C PHE A 16 -0.92 5.62 14.47
N GLU A 17 -0.16 4.94 15.33
CA GLU A 17 1.29 4.98 15.26
C GLU A 17 1.78 4.10 14.10
N GLN A 18 2.50 4.71 13.16
CA GLN A 18 3.00 3.97 12.01
C GLN A 18 4.13 3.00 12.41
N PRO A 19 4.14 1.77 11.89
CA PRO A 19 5.26 0.85 12.07
C PRO A 19 6.55 1.45 11.50
N THR A 20 7.62 1.41 12.30
CA THR A 20 8.97 1.81 11.87
C THR A 20 9.75 0.66 11.22
N GLU A 21 9.17 -0.53 11.20
CA GLU A 21 9.78 -1.76 10.70
C GLU A 21 8.85 -2.52 9.77
N PHE A 22 9.39 -3.58 9.15
CA PHE A 22 8.59 -4.44 8.29
C PHE A 22 7.52 -5.17 9.08
N VAL A 23 6.28 -5.08 8.63
CA VAL A 23 5.13 -5.75 9.23
C VAL A 23 4.75 -7.01 8.47
N LEU A 24 4.29 -8.03 9.20
CA LEU A 24 3.63 -9.18 8.60
C LEU A 24 2.20 -8.79 8.18
N PRO A 25 1.75 -9.19 6.98
CA PRO A 25 0.40 -8.89 6.51
C PRO A 25 -0.66 -9.77 7.18
N GLY A 26 -1.85 -9.23 7.36
CA GLY A 26 -3.04 -10.00 7.71
C GLY A 26 -3.24 -10.31 9.20
N GLU A 27 -2.87 -9.39 10.09
CA GLU A 27 -3.13 -9.51 11.53
C GLU A 27 -4.62 -9.69 11.87
N ASN A 28 -5.52 -9.18 11.04
CA ASN A 28 -6.95 -9.49 11.13
C ASN A 28 -7.61 -9.60 9.76
N ARG A 29 -8.90 -9.95 9.75
CA ARG A 29 -9.64 -10.18 8.50
C ARG A 29 -9.69 -8.95 7.59
N ILE A 30 -9.85 -7.76 8.16
CA ILE A 30 -9.95 -6.53 7.36
C ILE A 30 -8.57 -6.17 6.79
N SER A 31 -7.53 -6.19 7.62
CA SER A 31 -6.16 -5.92 7.15
C SER A 31 -5.69 -6.94 6.12
N ALA A 32 -6.03 -8.23 6.30
CA ALA A 32 -5.71 -9.29 5.34
C ALA A 32 -6.36 -9.04 3.97
N LEU A 33 -7.63 -8.63 3.93
CA LEU A 33 -8.30 -8.30 2.66
C LEU A 33 -7.67 -7.07 1.99
N LEU A 34 -7.27 -6.07 2.77
CA LEU A 34 -6.59 -4.88 2.28
C LEU A 34 -5.19 -5.20 1.76
N ASP A 35 -4.44 -6.08 2.44
CA ASP A 35 -3.14 -6.55 1.98
C ASP A 35 -3.27 -7.37 0.69
N VAL A 36 -4.30 -8.22 0.56
CA VAL A 36 -4.61 -8.92 -0.70
C VAL A 36 -4.94 -7.93 -1.81
N ALA A 37 -5.80 -6.94 -1.55
CA ALA A 37 -6.12 -5.89 -2.52
C ALA A 37 -4.85 -5.15 -2.96
N ARG A 38 -3.96 -4.82 -2.02
CA ARG A 38 -2.65 -4.22 -2.31
C ARG A 38 -1.81 -5.09 -3.24
N THR A 39 -1.81 -6.42 -3.09
CA THR A 39 -1.08 -7.30 -4.03
C THR A 39 -1.62 -7.22 -5.46
N VAL A 40 -2.93 -7.08 -5.63
CA VAL A 40 -3.59 -6.92 -6.93
C VAL A 40 -3.23 -5.55 -7.53
N VAL A 41 -3.32 -4.47 -6.76
CA VAL A 41 -2.93 -3.12 -7.20
C VAL A 41 -1.47 -3.09 -7.63
N ARG A 42 -0.55 -3.67 -6.84
CA ARG A 42 0.88 -3.73 -7.20
C ARG A 42 1.16 -4.60 -8.41
N ARG A 43 0.35 -5.63 -8.68
CA ARG A 43 0.45 -6.42 -9.92
C ARG A 43 0.06 -5.55 -11.11
N SER A 44 -1.09 -4.87 -11.04
CA SER A 44 -1.53 -3.95 -12.08
C SER A 44 -0.51 -2.82 -12.31
N GLU A 45 0.10 -2.28 -11.26
CA GLU A 45 1.18 -1.27 -11.37
C GLU A 45 2.34 -1.78 -12.23
N ARG A 46 2.81 -3.02 -11.99
CA ARG A 46 3.89 -3.63 -12.78
C ARG A 46 3.49 -3.85 -14.24
N ASP A 47 2.25 -4.29 -14.48
CA ASP A 47 1.73 -4.49 -15.83
C ASP A 47 1.65 -3.16 -16.59
N CYS A 48 1.20 -2.08 -15.92
CA CYS A 48 1.17 -0.74 -16.51
C CYS A 48 2.58 -0.18 -16.78
N VAL A 49 3.55 -0.41 -15.89
CA VAL A 49 4.95 -0.04 -16.16
C VAL A 49 5.49 -0.76 -17.39
N ALA A 50 5.18 -2.04 -17.55
CA ALA A 50 5.56 -2.80 -18.75
C ALA A 50 4.88 -2.24 -20.01
N ALA A 51 3.59 -1.91 -19.93
CA ALA A 51 2.83 -1.31 -21.02
C ALA A 51 3.40 0.06 -21.45
N THR A 52 3.80 0.91 -20.51
CA THR A 52 4.48 2.19 -20.81
C THR A 52 5.80 1.95 -21.55
N ARG A 53 6.61 0.97 -21.14
CA ARG A 53 7.87 0.62 -21.83
C ARG A 53 7.66 0.09 -23.25
N LEU A 54 6.53 -0.57 -23.50
CA LEU A 54 6.14 -1.07 -24.82
C LEU A 54 5.43 -0.01 -25.69
N GLY A 55 5.25 1.21 -25.18
CA GLY A 55 4.55 2.29 -25.89
C GLY A 55 3.03 2.12 -25.96
N TRP A 56 2.45 1.26 -25.12
CA TRP A 56 0.99 1.05 -25.05
C TRP A 56 0.28 2.06 -24.16
N LEU A 57 1.04 2.72 -23.27
CA LEU A 57 0.58 3.84 -22.46
C LEU A 57 1.42 5.06 -22.80
N GLU A 58 0.77 6.22 -22.86
CA GLU A 58 1.43 7.52 -23.02
C GLU A 58 2.43 7.75 -21.87
N ALA A 59 3.53 8.44 -22.18
CA ALA A 59 4.59 8.72 -21.21
C ALA A 59 4.09 9.58 -20.04
N GLU A 60 3.11 10.44 -20.31
CA GLU A 60 2.48 11.37 -19.36
C GLU A 60 1.32 10.72 -18.58
N SER A 61 1.03 9.44 -18.82
CA SER A 61 -0.07 8.72 -18.18
C SER A 61 0.05 8.72 -16.66
N GLN A 62 -1.04 9.12 -15.99
CA GLN A 62 -1.13 9.16 -14.53
C GLN A 62 -1.50 7.81 -13.89
N VAL A 63 -1.63 6.74 -14.69
CA VAL A 63 -2.04 5.41 -14.20
C VAL A 63 -1.02 4.82 -13.22
N VAL A 64 0.27 4.86 -13.55
CA VAL A 64 1.33 4.31 -12.68
C VAL A 64 1.43 5.11 -11.36
N PRO A 65 1.53 6.46 -11.37
CA PRO A 65 1.47 7.25 -10.14
C PRO A 65 0.21 6.99 -9.29
N TYR A 66 -0.94 6.83 -9.93
CA TYR A 66 -2.19 6.55 -9.22
C TYR A 66 -2.19 5.17 -8.55
N LEU A 67 -1.80 4.11 -9.27
CA LEU A 67 -1.71 2.75 -8.71
C LEU A 67 -0.70 2.67 -7.57
N ASN A 68 0.38 3.45 -7.65
CA ASN A 68 1.35 3.58 -6.59
C ASN A 68 0.74 4.17 -5.31
N ARG A 69 0.07 5.32 -5.41
CA ARG A 69 -0.64 5.94 -4.26
C ARG A 69 -1.80 5.07 -3.76
N LEU A 70 -2.50 4.35 -4.64
CA LEU A 70 -3.56 3.43 -4.24
C LEU A 70 -3.01 2.24 -3.44
N ALA A 71 -1.85 1.71 -3.81
CA ALA A 71 -1.19 0.65 -3.05
C ALA A 71 -0.79 1.14 -1.64
N ASP A 72 -0.34 2.39 -1.53
CA ASP A 72 -0.04 3.03 -0.24
C ASP A 72 -1.31 3.20 0.60
N LEU A 73 -2.42 3.67 0.01
CA LEU A 73 -3.70 3.76 0.71
C LEU A 73 -4.17 2.38 1.24
N CYS A 74 -4.08 1.32 0.43
CA CYS A 74 -4.41 -0.03 0.90
C CYS A 74 -3.52 -0.45 2.07
N TRP A 75 -2.23 -0.13 2.04
CA TRP A 75 -1.31 -0.43 3.12
C TRP A 75 -1.65 0.35 4.39
N THR A 76 -1.85 1.68 4.28
CA THR A 76 -2.18 2.55 5.41
C THR A 76 -3.49 2.14 6.08
N LEU A 77 -4.52 1.83 5.28
CA LEU A 77 -5.77 1.27 5.80
C LEU A 77 -5.56 -0.07 6.49
N ALA A 78 -4.72 -0.96 5.93
CA ALA A 78 -4.45 -2.24 6.55
C ALA A 78 -3.84 -2.04 7.93
N ARG A 79 -2.77 -1.25 8.05
CA ARG A 79 -2.10 -0.98 9.34
C ARG A 79 -3.01 -0.30 10.36
N TRP A 80 -3.81 0.68 9.92
CA TRP A 80 -4.81 1.32 10.78
C TRP A 80 -5.82 0.32 11.35
N GLN A 81 -6.26 -0.65 10.54
CA GLN A 81 -7.21 -1.68 10.97
C GLN A 81 -6.60 -2.73 11.91
N GLU A 82 -5.28 -2.91 11.92
CA GLU A 82 -4.61 -3.87 12.80
C GLU A 82 -4.60 -3.42 14.25
N GLY A 83 -4.42 -2.11 14.48
CA GLY A 83 -4.23 -1.52 15.81
C GLY A 83 -2.88 -1.88 16.43
N VAL A 84 -2.56 -3.17 16.52
CA VAL A 84 -1.26 -3.71 16.90
C VAL A 84 -0.72 -4.54 15.73
N PHE A 85 0.40 -4.11 15.15
CA PHE A 85 1.06 -4.84 14.06
C PHE A 85 2.02 -5.90 14.59
N ARG A 86 2.29 -6.94 13.79
CA ARG A 86 3.39 -7.87 14.09
C ARG A 86 4.63 -7.52 13.27
N PRO A 87 5.78 -7.32 13.94
CA PRO A 87 7.03 -7.15 13.24
C PRO A 87 7.46 -8.44 12.54
N ALA A 88 8.04 -8.31 11.35
CA ALA A 88 8.55 -9.43 10.56
C ALA A 88 9.84 -10.02 11.15
N ARG A 89 10.59 -9.23 11.91
CA ARG A 89 11.76 -9.68 12.67
C ARG A 89 11.37 -9.71 14.14
N ARG A 90 11.53 -10.86 14.82
CA ARG A 90 11.50 -10.87 16.29
C ARG A 90 12.85 -10.39 16.79
N GLU A 91 12.86 -9.44 17.73
CA GLU A 91 14.03 -9.27 18.58
C GLU A 91 14.28 -10.62 19.28
N ILE A 92 15.43 -11.22 19.00
CA ILE A 92 15.92 -12.35 19.79
C ILE A 92 16.35 -11.70 21.10
N VAL A 93 15.49 -11.79 22.11
CA VAL A 93 15.87 -11.46 23.47
C VAL A 93 16.62 -12.68 23.99
N ASP A 94 17.92 -12.53 24.17
CA ASP A 94 18.80 -13.52 24.85
C ASP A 94 18.39 -13.74 26.30
#